data_AF-A0A916DR30-F1
#
_entry.id   AF-A0A916DR30-F1
#
_cell.length_a   1.000
_cell.length_b   1.000
_cell.length_c   1.000
_cell.angle_alpha   90.00
_cell.angle_beta   90.00
_cell.angle_gamma   90.00
#
_symmetry.space_group_name_H-M   'P 1'
#
loop_
_entity.id
_entity.type
_entity.pdbx_description
1 polymer ?
#
loop_
_entity_poly.entity_id
_entity_poly.type
_entity_poly.pdbx_seq_one_letter_code
_entity_poly.pdbx_strand_id
1 'polypeptide(L)'
;MNNQASKKLKRTLKVVGFLLVLTLIFRGWIFRQSISYTPIGTRNHIKLTDKKLIATLKLEQEKQTNTSLDEIIKIARNKTNENLSFTTEKSSRNPNQALKVGKANCIAYSALFNSIANYLINAQNLETKYKAIHWIGKIDFMGIDLHQFFESTFFKQHDYNEILNLETGEKIHIDPTISDYLKIHSVSSKINSVENK
;
A
#
# COMPACT_ATOMS: atom_id res chain seq x y z
N MET A 1 48.16 1.28 -24.60
CA MET A 1 47.06 0.36 -24.18
C MET A 1 46.01 0.99 -23.25
N ASN A 2 46.13 2.25 -22.81
CA ASN A 2 45.26 2.83 -21.76
C ASN A 2 43.91 3.39 -22.27
N ASN A 3 43.78 3.71 -23.56
CA ASN A 3 42.62 4.46 -24.09
C ASN A 3 41.41 3.56 -24.44
N GLN A 4 41.63 2.27 -24.74
CA GLN A 4 40.55 1.34 -25.07
C GLN A 4 39.85 0.80 -23.82
N ALA A 5 40.61 0.54 -22.74
CA ALA A 5 40.07 0.12 -21.45
C ALA A 5 39.21 1.22 -20.81
N SER A 6 39.65 2.48 -20.86
CA SER A 6 38.88 3.62 -20.34
C SER A 6 37.59 3.87 -21.14
N LYS A 7 37.61 3.68 -22.47
CA LYS A 7 36.42 3.77 -23.32
C LYS A 7 35.41 2.65 -23.03
N LYS A 8 35.87 1.41 -22.82
CA LYS A 8 35.02 0.29 -22.40
C LYS A 8 34.39 0.54 -21.02
N LEU A 9 35.18 0.99 -20.03
CA LEU A 9 34.67 1.32 -18.70
C LEU A 9 33.58 2.41 -18.73
N LYS A 10 33.82 3.50 -19.47
CA LYS A 10 32.82 4.58 -19.65
C LYS A 10 31.53 4.05 -20.29
N ARG A 11 31.63 3.14 -21.27
CA ARG A 11 30.46 2.50 -21.88
C ARG A 11 29.72 1.62 -20.88
N THR A 12 30.44 0.81 -20.09
CA THR A 12 29.83 -0.03 -19.05
C THR A 12 29.11 0.81 -18.00
N LEU A 13 29.73 1.88 -17.51
CA LEU A 13 29.11 2.80 -16.54
C LEU A 13 27.83 3.44 -17.10
N LYS A 14 27.81 3.83 -18.37
CA LYS A 14 26.61 4.35 -19.04
C LYS A 14 25.50 3.30 -19.10
N VAL A 15 25.84 2.05 -19.45
CA VAL A 15 24.87 0.95 -19.50
C VAL A 15 24.32 0.65 -18.11
N VAL A 16 25.17 0.53 -17.09
CA VAL A 16 24.76 0.30 -15.71
C VAL A 16 23.87 1.44 -15.21
N GLY A 17 24.27 2.69 -15.44
CA GLY A 17 23.47 3.86 -15.07
C GLY A 17 22.10 3.86 -15.75
N PHE A 18 22.05 3.55 -17.05
CA PHE A 18 20.80 3.42 -17.79
C PHE A 18 19.91 2.31 -17.23
N LEU A 19 20.47 1.14 -16.92
CA LEU A 19 19.72 0.03 -16.31
C LEU A 19 19.18 0.38 -14.92
N LEU A 20 19.95 1.09 -14.09
CA LEU A 20 19.48 1.56 -12.79
C LEU A 20 18.29 2.51 -12.92
N VAL A 21 18.34 3.44 -13.87
CA VAL A 21 17.22 4.36 -14.16
C VAL A 21 15.99 3.58 -14.63
N LEU A 22 16.16 2.61 -15.53
CA LEU A 22 15.06 1.75 -15.97
C LEU A 22 14.41 1.01 -14.79
N THR A 23 15.21 0.39 -13.92
CA THR A 23 14.70 -0.31 -12.73
C THR A 23 13.91 0.64 -11.82
N LEU A 24 14.35 1.89 -11.66
CA LEU A 24 13.61 2.89 -10.86
C LEU A 24 12.28 3.29 -11.48
N ILE A 25 12.22 3.46 -12.81
CA ILE A 25 10.99 3.82 -13.53
C ILE A 25 10.01 2.65 -13.51
N PHE A 26 10.49 1.44 -13.78
CA PHE A 26 9.66 0.23 -13.86
C PHE A 26 9.47 -0.48 -12.51
N ARG A 27 9.96 0.07 -11.40
CA ARG A 27 9.92 -0.57 -10.07
C ARG A 27 8.56 -1.13 -9.69
N GLY A 28 7.48 -0.39 -9.98
CA GLY A 28 6.12 -0.83 -9.64
C GLY A 28 5.66 -2.00 -10.51
N TRP A 29 6.01 -1.99 -11.80
CA TRP A 29 5.71 -3.10 -12.70
C TRP A 29 6.52 -4.35 -12.30
N ILE A 30 7.83 -4.20 -12.09
CA ILE A 30 8.73 -5.29 -11.65
C ILE A 30 8.22 -5.89 -10.34
N PHE A 31 7.86 -5.05 -9.37
CA PHE A 31 7.34 -5.50 -8.09
C PHE A 31 6.04 -6.29 -8.27
N ARG A 32 5.08 -5.77 -9.03
CA ARG A 32 3.78 -6.44 -9.23
C ARG A 32 3.86 -7.76 -10.00
N GLN A 33 4.89 -7.95 -10.85
CA GLN A 33 5.16 -9.22 -11.51
C GLN A 33 5.89 -10.22 -10.61
N SER A 34 6.68 -9.72 -9.65
CA SER A 34 7.52 -10.56 -8.80
C SER A 34 6.88 -10.88 -7.46
N ILE A 35 6.04 -10.00 -6.93
CA ILE A 35 5.43 -10.09 -5.61
C ILE A 35 3.92 -10.12 -5.75
N SER A 36 3.27 -11.06 -5.07
CA SER A 36 1.82 -11.16 -5.00
C SER A 36 1.35 -11.48 -3.59
N TYR A 37 0.18 -10.96 -3.24
CA TYR A 37 -0.42 -11.09 -1.92
C TYR A 37 -1.54 -12.12 -2.01
N THR A 38 -1.56 -13.10 -1.11
CA THR A 38 -2.65 -14.08 -1.03
C THR A 38 -3.51 -13.76 0.19
N PRO A 39 -4.79 -13.37 0.04
CA PRO A 39 -5.63 -13.03 1.18
C PRO A 39 -5.88 -14.26 2.06
N ILE A 40 -5.78 -14.10 3.37
CA ILE A 40 -6.03 -15.17 4.36
C ILE A 40 -7.01 -14.75 5.47
N GLY A 41 -7.43 -13.49 5.48
CA GLY A 41 -8.41 -12.98 6.42
C GLY A 41 -8.58 -11.47 6.31
N THR A 42 -9.48 -10.92 7.12
CA THR A 42 -9.73 -9.48 7.17
C THR A 42 -9.60 -8.95 8.59
N ARG A 43 -9.46 -7.63 8.72
CA ARG A 43 -9.63 -6.93 10.00
C ARG A 43 -10.87 -6.07 9.97
N ASN A 44 -11.50 -5.94 11.13
CA ASN A 44 -12.62 -5.04 11.32
C ASN A 44 -12.18 -3.59 11.15
N HIS A 45 -13.02 -2.82 10.46
CA HIS A 45 -12.85 -1.39 10.34
C HIS A 45 -12.93 -0.71 11.72
N ILE A 46 -12.02 0.22 11.98
CA ILE A 46 -12.07 1.09 13.16
C ILE A 46 -12.28 2.52 12.69
N LYS A 47 -13.31 3.18 13.21
CA LYS A 47 -13.65 4.55 12.83
C LYS A 47 -12.52 5.52 13.17
N LEU A 48 -12.22 6.41 12.23
CA LEU A 48 -11.31 7.54 12.48
C LEU A 48 -12.00 8.55 13.40
N THR A 49 -11.30 8.94 14.48
CA THR A 49 -11.80 9.90 15.49
C THR A 49 -10.84 11.05 15.75
N ASP A 50 -9.64 11.03 15.18
CA ASP A 50 -8.68 12.12 15.35
C ASP A 50 -9.17 13.41 14.69
N LYS A 51 -9.46 14.43 15.51
CA LYS A 51 -10.07 15.68 15.05
C LYS A 51 -9.17 16.47 14.11
N LYS A 52 -7.86 16.45 14.33
CA LYS A 52 -6.90 17.22 13.53
C LYS A 52 -6.83 16.64 12.11
N LEU A 53 -6.66 15.32 12.01
CA LEU A 53 -6.65 14.64 10.72
C LEU A 53 -7.98 14.78 10.00
N ILE A 54 -9.11 14.61 10.71
CA ILE A 54 -10.45 14.82 10.13
C ILE A 54 -10.60 16.22 9.55
N ALA A 55 -10.15 17.26 10.27
CA ALA A 55 -10.20 18.63 9.76
C ALA A 55 -9.35 18.79 8.48
N THR A 56 -8.15 18.20 8.44
CA THR A 56 -7.33 18.20 7.22
C THR A 56 -8.01 17.48 6.07
N LEU A 57 -8.64 16.33 6.31
CA LEU A 57 -9.35 15.57 5.27
C LEU A 57 -10.52 16.37 4.69
N LYS A 58 -11.28 17.08 5.51
CA LYS A 58 -12.36 17.97 5.04
C LYS A 58 -11.85 19.04 4.08
N LEU A 59 -10.72 19.67 4.41
CA LEU A 59 -10.10 20.68 3.55
C LEU A 59 -9.60 20.08 2.22
N GLU A 60 -9.15 18.82 2.20
CA GLU A 60 -8.80 18.15 0.94
C GLU A 60 -10.05 17.86 0.10
N GLN A 61 -11.17 17.49 0.74
CA GLN A 61 -12.44 17.22 0.06
C GLN A 61 -13.04 18.48 -0.57
N GLU A 62 -12.99 19.62 0.12
CA GLU A 62 -13.49 20.91 -0.40
C GLU A 62 -12.76 21.36 -1.68
N LYS A 63 -11.51 20.92 -1.88
CA LYS A 63 -10.74 21.21 -3.10
C LYS A 63 -11.12 20.32 -4.29
N GLN A 64 -11.91 19.26 -4.07
CA GLN A 64 -12.24 18.27 -5.09
C GLN A 64 -13.71 18.38 -5.49
N THR A 65 -13.96 18.57 -6.78
CA THR A 65 -15.32 18.68 -7.34
C THR A 65 -15.94 17.33 -7.68
N ASN A 66 -15.12 16.27 -7.82
CA ASN A 66 -15.59 14.89 -8.06
C ASN A 66 -14.52 13.91 -7.57
N THR A 67 -14.76 13.20 -6.47
CA THR A 67 -13.78 12.29 -5.90
C THR A 67 -13.90 10.91 -6.54
N SER A 68 -12.97 10.63 -7.45
CA SER A 68 -12.76 9.30 -8.01
C SER A 68 -12.13 8.35 -6.99
N LEU A 69 -12.20 7.04 -7.27
CA LEU A 69 -11.53 6.00 -6.50
C LEU A 69 -10.02 6.27 -6.35
N ASP A 70 -9.37 6.74 -7.43
CA ASP A 70 -7.96 7.11 -7.41
C ASP A 70 -7.65 8.25 -6.44
N GLU A 71 -8.53 9.25 -6.33
CA GLU A 71 -8.35 10.35 -5.39
C GLU A 71 -8.53 9.89 -3.93
N ILE A 72 -9.48 9.00 -3.65
CA ILE A 72 -9.62 8.39 -2.31
C ILE A 72 -8.33 7.67 -1.93
N ILE A 73 -7.79 6.82 -2.82
CA ILE A 73 -6.54 6.10 -2.61
C ILE A 73 -5.39 7.07 -2.37
N LYS A 74 -5.28 8.10 -3.21
CA LYS A 74 -4.20 9.07 -3.15
C LYS A 74 -4.21 9.86 -1.85
N ILE A 75 -5.36 10.40 -1.43
CA ILE A 75 -5.48 11.12 -0.16
C ILE A 75 -5.19 10.18 1.00
N ALA A 76 -5.80 9.00 1.04
CA ALA A 76 -5.62 8.05 2.14
C ALA A 76 -4.16 7.62 2.29
N ARG A 77 -3.49 7.32 1.18
CA ARG A 77 -2.06 7.00 1.14
C ARG A 77 -1.22 8.16 1.64
N ASN A 78 -1.38 9.35 1.05
CA ASN A 78 -0.54 10.50 1.38
C ASN A 78 -0.66 10.84 2.86
N LYS A 79 -1.89 10.88 3.39
CA LYS A 79 -2.12 11.16 4.81
C LYS A 79 -1.60 10.05 5.72
N THR A 80 -1.64 8.79 5.30
CA THR A 80 -1.01 7.69 6.07
C THR A 80 0.50 7.88 6.14
N ASN A 81 1.15 8.13 5.00
CA ASN A 81 2.61 8.28 4.90
C ASN A 81 3.11 9.58 5.57
N GLU A 82 2.31 10.65 5.56
CA GLU A 82 2.61 11.91 6.27
C GLU A 82 2.57 11.75 7.79
N ASN A 83 1.77 10.82 8.32
CA ASN A 83 1.54 10.70 9.76
C ASN A 83 2.27 9.52 10.42
N LEU A 84 2.79 8.58 9.64
CA LEU A 84 3.46 7.38 10.15
C LEU A 84 4.90 7.28 9.61
N SER A 85 5.74 6.60 10.38
CA SER A 85 7.07 6.15 9.98
C SER A 85 7.21 4.67 10.28
N PHE A 86 7.79 3.90 9.37
CA PHE A 86 7.84 2.45 9.51
C PHE A 86 8.69 1.99 10.70
N THR A 87 8.20 0.97 11.41
CA THR A 87 8.96 0.20 12.41
C THR A 87 8.58 -1.28 12.33
N THR A 88 9.51 -2.16 12.71
CA THR A 88 9.24 -3.59 12.90
C THR A 88 8.72 -3.91 14.30
N GLU A 89 8.72 -2.93 15.21
CA GLU A 89 8.21 -3.07 16.56
C GLU A 89 6.68 -3.30 16.58
N LYS A 90 6.21 -3.83 17.70
CA LYS A 90 4.78 -4.03 17.94
C LYS A 90 4.05 -2.69 17.89
N SER A 91 3.09 -2.59 16.99
CA SER A 91 2.28 -1.38 16.79
C SER A 91 0.82 -1.62 17.16
N SER A 92 0.11 -0.55 17.53
CA SER A 92 -1.33 -0.64 17.80
C SER A 92 -2.10 -0.93 16.51
N ARG A 93 -3.09 -1.83 16.59
CA ARG A 93 -4.04 -2.07 15.50
C ARG A 93 -5.09 -0.97 15.39
N ASN A 94 -5.16 -0.06 16.37
CA ASN A 94 -6.10 1.04 16.37
C ASN A 94 -5.48 2.25 15.64
N PRO A 95 -6.08 2.72 14.53
CA PRO A 95 -5.58 3.84 13.74
C PRO A 95 -5.41 5.12 14.56
N ASN A 96 -6.33 5.37 15.50
CA ASN A 96 -6.30 6.56 16.36
C ASN A 96 -5.17 6.51 17.38
N GLN A 97 -4.71 5.32 17.76
CA GLN A 97 -3.52 5.16 18.60
C GLN A 97 -2.24 5.22 17.75
N ALA A 98 -2.25 4.61 16.56
CA ALA A 98 -1.12 4.68 15.63
C ALA A 98 -0.76 6.13 15.29
N LEU A 99 -1.75 6.99 15.04
CA LEU A 99 -1.56 8.43 14.81
C LEU A 99 -0.86 9.15 15.97
N LYS A 100 -1.15 8.78 17.21
CA LYS A 100 -0.52 9.41 18.38
C LYS A 100 0.96 9.03 18.53
N VAL A 101 1.30 7.81 18.14
CA VAL A 101 2.67 7.27 18.26
C VAL A 101 3.54 7.71 17.08
N GLY A 102 2.98 7.77 15.87
CA GLY A 102 3.69 8.16 14.65
C GLY A 102 4.68 7.12 14.12
N LYS A 103 4.93 6.02 14.85
CA LYS A 103 5.70 4.87 14.39
C LYS A 103 4.78 3.65 14.28
N ALA A 104 4.85 2.93 13.17
CA ALA A 104 3.90 1.89 12.84
C ALA A 104 4.50 0.77 11.97
N ASN A 105 4.03 -0.46 12.16
CA ASN A 105 4.25 -1.59 11.25
C ASN A 105 3.09 -1.72 10.24
N CYS A 106 3.12 -2.73 9.37
CA CYS A 106 2.10 -2.93 8.32
C CYS A 106 0.67 -2.97 8.84
N ILE A 107 0.44 -3.53 10.03
CA ILE A 107 -0.89 -3.60 10.64
C ILE A 107 -1.43 -2.20 10.92
N ALA A 108 -0.60 -1.35 11.53
CA ALA A 108 -0.98 0.01 11.90
C ALA A 108 -1.09 0.93 10.68
N TYR A 109 -0.22 0.77 9.68
CA TYR A 109 -0.30 1.45 8.40
C TYR A 109 -1.61 1.14 7.67
N SER A 110 -1.93 -0.15 7.51
CA SER A 110 -3.13 -0.60 6.81
C SER A 110 -4.41 -0.29 7.59
N ALA A 111 -4.34 -0.24 8.92
CA ALA A 111 -5.43 0.24 9.76
C ALA A 111 -5.70 1.73 9.54
N LEU A 112 -4.67 2.58 9.57
CA LEU A 112 -4.82 4.03 9.36
C LEU A 112 -5.32 4.34 7.96
N PHE A 113 -4.72 3.74 6.93
CA PHE A 113 -5.17 3.88 5.55
C PHE A 113 -6.64 3.50 5.41
N ASN A 114 -7.03 2.32 5.92
CA ASN A 114 -8.42 1.86 5.84
C ASN A 114 -9.39 2.84 6.49
N SER A 115 -9.02 3.40 7.64
CA SER A 115 -9.86 4.33 8.37
C SER A 115 -10.02 5.67 7.67
N ILE A 116 -8.96 6.17 7.03
CA ILE A 116 -9.01 7.38 6.20
C ILE A 116 -9.85 7.13 4.94
N ALA A 117 -9.62 6.02 4.23
CA ALA A 117 -10.36 5.68 3.03
C ALA A 117 -11.86 5.55 3.31
N ASN A 118 -12.26 4.79 4.34
CA ASN A 118 -13.66 4.67 4.73
C ASN A 118 -14.25 6.00 5.22
N TYR A 119 -13.47 6.84 5.91
CA TYR A 119 -13.93 8.19 6.25
C TYR A 119 -14.27 9.00 5.00
N LEU A 120 -13.39 9.00 3.99
CA LEU A 120 -13.58 9.74 2.74
C LEU A 120 -14.76 9.20 1.92
N ILE A 121 -14.95 7.88 1.89
CA ILE A 121 -16.10 7.24 1.24
C ILE A 121 -17.39 7.72 1.91
N ASN A 122 -17.47 7.62 3.24
CA ASN A 122 -18.70 7.94 3.98
C ASN A 122 -19.01 9.45 3.95
N ALA A 123 -18.00 10.29 4.11
CA ALA A 123 -18.19 11.75 4.12
C ALA A 123 -18.70 12.30 2.78
N GLN A 124 -18.66 11.51 1.71
CA GLN A 124 -19.09 11.89 0.37
C GLN A 124 -20.30 11.09 -0.12
N ASN A 125 -20.92 10.30 0.76
CA ASN A 125 -22.05 9.43 0.44
C ASN A 125 -21.74 8.42 -0.69
N LEU A 126 -20.51 7.87 -0.70
CA LEU A 126 -20.03 6.94 -1.73
C LEU A 126 -20.10 5.47 -1.28
N GLU A 127 -20.75 5.15 -0.17
CA GLU A 127 -20.79 3.80 0.43
C GLU A 127 -21.47 2.77 -0.47
N THR A 128 -22.40 3.20 -1.32
CA THR A 128 -23.05 2.34 -2.32
C THR A 128 -22.17 2.08 -3.53
N LYS A 129 -21.10 2.87 -3.72
CA LYS A 129 -20.21 2.83 -4.87
C LYS A 129 -18.84 2.24 -4.54
N TYR A 130 -18.31 2.51 -3.36
CA TYR A 130 -16.97 2.12 -2.97
C TYR A 130 -16.94 1.46 -1.59
N LYS A 131 -16.03 0.49 -1.43
CA LYS A 131 -15.78 -0.19 -0.15
C LYS A 131 -14.28 -0.34 0.06
N ALA A 132 -13.79 0.07 1.23
CA ALA A 132 -12.39 -0.13 1.61
C ALA A 132 -12.25 -1.25 2.64
N ILE A 133 -11.50 -2.29 2.31
CA ILE A 133 -11.30 -3.51 3.12
C ILE A 133 -9.86 -3.55 3.64
N HIS A 134 -9.68 -4.00 4.89
CA HIS A 134 -8.38 -4.26 5.48
C HIS A 134 -8.12 -5.77 5.45
N TRP A 135 -7.20 -6.18 4.59
CA TRP A 135 -6.83 -7.58 4.36
C TRP A 135 -5.60 -7.97 5.17
N ILE A 136 -5.61 -9.22 5.62
CA ILE A 136 -4.44 -9.95 6.11
C ILE A 136 -4.04 -10.90 4.98
N GLY A 137 -2.80 -10.83 4.54
CA GLY A 137 -2.28 -11.63 3.43
C GLY A 137 -1.00 -12.38 3.75
N LYS A 138 -0.67 -13.33 2.87
CA LYS A 138 0.68 -13.88 2.72
C LYS A 138 1.38 -13.26 1.54
N ILE A 139 2.69 -13.15 1.58
CA ILE A 139 3.49 -12.62 0.47
C ILE A 139 4.16 -13.78 -0.27
N ASP A 140 3.91 -13.87 -1.57
CA ASP A 140 4.61 -14.78 -2.46
C ASP A 140 5.59 -13.99 -3.36
N PHE A 141 6.78 -14.54 -3.56
CA PHE A 141 7.75 -14.05 -4.55
C PHE A 141 7.88 -15.06 -5.69
N MET A 142 7.58 -14.65 -6.93
CA MET A 142 7.60 -15.51 -8.11
C MET A 142 6.83 -16.83 -7.93
N GLY A 143 5.71 -16.77 -7.19
CA GLY A 143 4.88 -17.94 -6.88
C GLY A 143 5.37 -18.80 -5.70
N ILE A 144 6.51 -18.45 -5.10
CA ILE A 144 7.08 -19.12 -3.93
C ILE A 144 6.61 -18.39 -2.67
N ASP A 145 5.92 -19.08 -1.76
CA ASP A 145 5.50 -18.53 -0.46
C ASP A 145 6.74 -18.11 0.32
N LEU A 146 6.91 -16.80 0.55
CA LEU A 146 8.09 -16.30 1.25
C LEU A 146 8.12 -16.72 2.71
N HIS A 147 6.98 -17.10 3.29
CA HIS A 147 6.87 -17.46 4.70
C HIS A 147 7.69 -18.72 5.02
N GLN A 148 7.98 -19.56 4.03
CA GLN A 148 8.85 -20.73 4.22
C GLN A 148 10.31 -20.35 4.56
N PHE A 149 10.71 -19.10 4.30
CA PHE A 149 12.05 -18.60 4.56
C PHE A 149 12.14 -17.73 5.83
N PHE A 150 11.03 -17.46 6.51
CA PHE A 150 11.00 -16.60 7.70
C PHE A 150 10.29 -17.27 8.88
N GLU A 151 11.06 -17.51 9.95
CA GLU A 151 10.56 -18.12 11.19
C GLU A 151 9.70 -17.16 12.03
N SER A 152 9.95 -15.85 11.91
CA SER A 152 9.32 -14.85 12.77
C SER A 152 7.85 -14.63 12.40
N THR A 153 6.99 -14.56 13.41
CA THR A 153 5.54 -14.30 13.25
C THR A 153 5.24 -12.96 12.59
N PHE A 154 6.17 -12.01 12.66
CA PHE A 154 6.06 -10.71 12.00
C PHE A 154 6.04 -10.83 10.47
N PHE A 155 6.78 -11.79 9.90
CA PHE A 155 6.82 -12.03 8.45
C PHE A 155 5.79 -13.06 7.98
N LYS A 156 5.03 -13.69 8.90
CA LYS A 156 4.02 -14.70 8.55
C LYS A 156 2.69 -14.13 8.09
N GLN A 157 2.45 -12.84 8.28
CA GLN A 157 1.22 -12.18 7.87
C GLN A 157 1.55 -10.73 7.54
N HIS A 158 1.07 -10.26 6.41
CA HIS A 158 1.25 -8.88 5.99
C HIS A 158 -0.09 -8.23 5.72
N ASP A 159 -0.27 -7.05 6.30
CA ASP A 159 -1.53 -6.33 6.23
C ASP A 159 -1.51 -5.34 5.07
N TYR A 160 -2.58 -5.33 4.29
CA TYR A 160 -2.77 -4.46 3.14
C TYR A 160 -4.24 -4.07 3.00
N ASN A 161 -4.56 -3.28 1.98
CA ASN A 161 -5.90 -2.76 1.75
C ASN A 161 -6.40 -3.08 0.34
N GLU A 162 -7.71 -3.16 0.20
CA GLU A 162 -8.41 -3.17 -1.08
C GLU A 162 -9.40 -2.01 -1.08
N ILE A 163 -9.50 -1.27 -2.19
CA ILE A 163 -10.65 -0.44 -2.49
C ILE A 163 -11.38 -1.06 -3.67
N LEU A 164 -12.62 -1.47 -3.43
CA LEU A 164 -13.52 -2.10 -4.39
C LEU A 164 -14.51 -1.06 -4.91
N ASN A 165 -14.65 -0.98 -6.23
CA ASN A 165 -15.77 -0.36 -6.89
C ASN A 165 -16.93 -1.36 -6.99
N LEU A 166 -18.03 -1.07 -6.31
CA LEU A 166 -19.22 -1.91 -6.24
C LEU A 166 -20.05 -1.90 -7.54
N GLU A 167 -19.90 -0.85 -8.36
CA GLU A 167 -20.60 -0.75 -9.65
C GLU A 167 -19.88 -1.56 -10.73
N THR A 168 -18.55 -1.50 -10.78
CA THR A 168 -17.75 -2.12 -11.86
C THR A 168 -17.09 -3.44 -11.46
N GLY A 169 -17.01 -3.74 -10.16
CA GLY A 169 -16.23 -4.86 -9.63
C GLY A 169 -14.70 -4.64 -9.64
N GLU A 170 -14.24 -3.45 -10.04
CA GLU A 170 -12.82 -3.11 -10.06
C GLU A 170 -12.24 -3.10 -8.64
N LYS A 171 -11.08 -3.75 -8.47
CA LYS A 171 -10.37 -3.85 -7.19
C LYS A 171 -8.98 -3.28 -7.33
N ILE A 172 -8.65 -2.31 -6.47
CA ILE A 172 -7.27 -1.83 -6.34
C ILE A 172 -6.74 -2.24 -4.98
N HIS A 173 -5.61 -2.96 -4.98
CA HIS A 173 -4.92 -3.36 -3.76
C HIS A 173 -3.78 -2.41 -3.46
N ILE A 174 -3.68 -1.98 -2.21
CA ILE A 174 -2.74 -0.97 -1.74
C ILE A 174 -2.04 -1.52 -0.51
N ASP A 175 -0.72 -1.44 -0.52
CA ASP A 175 0.09 -1.65 0.67
C ASP A 175 0.70 -0.29 1.05
N PRO A 176 0.20 0.36 2.12
CA PRO A 176 0.68 1.68 2.52
C PRO A 176 2.15 1.65 2.96
N THR A 177 2.66 0.55 3.52
CA THR A 177 4.09 0.44 3.91
C THR A 177 5.00 0.39 2.70
N ILE A 178 4.62 -0.38 1.68
CA ILE A 178 5.35 -0.46 0.41
C ILE A 178 5.25 0.85 -0.36
N SER A 179 4.10 1.54 -0.27
CA SER A 179 3.98 2.86 -0.88
C SER A 179 4.86 3.90 -0.18
N ASP A 180 5.02 3.84 1.14
CA ASP A 180 5.90 4.75 1.87
C ASP A 180 7.37 4.50 1.50
N TYR A 181 7.82 3.25 1.62
CA TYR A 181 9.23 2.90 1.46
C TYR A 181 9.69 2.84 -0.02
N LEU A 182 8.90 2.23 -0.89
CA LEU A 182 9.27 1.95 -2.29
C LEU A 182 8.58 2.88 -3.30
N LYS A 183 7.64 3.73 -2.85
CA LYS A 183 6.81 4.59 -3.73
C LYS A 183 6.11 3.77 -4.81
N ILE A 184 5.59 2.61 -4.42
CA ILE A 184 4.78 1.71 -5.23
C ILE A 184 3.32 1.86 -4.78
N HIS A 185 2.49 2.30 -5.71
CA HIS A 185 1.15 2.81 -5.40
C HIS A 185 0.03 1.76 -5.38
N SER A 186 0.31 0.57 -5.90
CA SER A 186 -0.58 -0.58 -5.90
C SER A 186 0.22 -1.88 -5.92
N VAL A 187 -0.35 -2.92 -5.33
CA VAL A 187 0.23 -4.28 -5.25
C VAL A 187 -0.64 -5.28 -6.00
N SER A 188 -0.05 -6.43 -6.33
CA SER A 188 -0.79 -7.56 -6.90
C SER A 188 -1.38 -8.40 -5.77
N SER A 189 -2.65 -8.76 -5.85
CA SER A 189 -3.27 -9.76 -4.96
C SER A 189 -3.80 -10.90 -5.81
N LYS A 190 -3.52 -12.14 -5.40
CA LYS A 190 -4.12 -13.33 -5.99
C LYS A 190 -5.58 -13.41 -5.59
N ILE A 191 -6.40 -13.90 -6.52
CA ILE A 191 -7.78 -14.25 -6.27
C ILE A 191 -7.75 -15.55 -5.46
N ASN A 192 -8.27 -15.52 -4.23
CA ASN A 192 -8.80 -16.76 -3.67
C ASN A 192 -10.05 -17.07 -4.47
N SER A 193 -10.02 -18.14 -5.25
CA SER A 193 -11.21 -18.81 -5.76
C SER A 193 -11.96 -19.46 -4.58
N VAL A 194 -12.42 -18.64 -3.64
CA VAL A 194 -13.33 -19.04 -2.56
C VAL A 194 -14.62 -18.26 -2.77
N GLU A 195 -15.20 -18.44 -3.96
CA GLU A 195 -16.63 -18.32 -4.21
C GLU A 195 -16.99 -19.45 -5.16
N ASN A 196 -17.51 -20.54 -4.59
CA ASN A 196 -18.63 -21.35 -5.08
C ASN A 196 -18.65 -22.71 -4.35
N LYS A 197 -19.22 -22.71 -3.15
CA LYS A 197 -20.06 -23.81 -2.64
C LYS A 197 -21.21 -23.21 -1.86
#